data_AF-A0AA41MBQ4-F1
#
_entry.id   AF-A0AA41MBQ4-F1
#
_cell.length_a   1.000
_cell.length_b   1.000
_cell.length_c   1.000
_cell.angle_alpha   90.00
_cell.angle_beta   90.00
_cell.angle_gamma   90.00
#
_symmetry.space_group_name_H-M   'P 1'
#
loop_
_entity.id
_entity.type
_entity.pdbx_description
1 polymer ?
#
loop_
_entity_poly.entity_id
_entity_poly.type
_entity_poly.pdbx_seq_one_letter_code
_entity_poly.pdbx_strand_id
1 'polypeptide(L)'
;MPSLMNQQHPFFKATVKLESSSEACFASLVSQDYVNGNDQKEVQTGVDQCIQKFLDIARQTECFFLQKRLQLSVQKPEQVIKEDVSELRNELQRKDVLVQKHLTKLRHWQQVLEDINVQHKKPAEVPQGSLAYLEQASANIPAPLKQT
;
A
#
# COMPACT_ATOMS: atom_id res chain seq x y z
N MET A 1 40.19 -9.56 -12.15
CA MET A 1 38.80 -9.26 -11.75
C MET A 1 37.87 -9.80 -12.83
N PRO A 2 37.10 -10.87 -12.60
CA PRO A 2 36.13 -11.34 -13.60
C PRO A 2 35.10 -10.24 -13.88
N SER A 3 34.95 -9.88 -15.16
CA SER A 3 34.01 -8.86 -15.65
C SER A 3 32.58 -9.13 -15.14
N LEU A 4 31.87 -8.08 -14.73
CA LEU A 4 30.47 -8.13 -14.26
C LEU A 4 29.55 -8.87 -15.25
N MET A 5 29.85 -8.80 -16.56
CA MET A 5 29.09 -9.49 -17.61
C MET A 5 29.20 -11.02 -17.53
N ASN A 6 30.32 -11.56 -17.02
CA ASN A 6 30.48 -13.02 -16.84
C ASN A 6 29.67 -13.57 -15.65
N GLN A 7 29.20 -12.70 -14.74
CA GLN A 7 28.36 -13.12 -13.61
C GLN A 7 26.85 -13.13 -13.95
N GLN A 8 26.41 -12.39 -14.96
CA GLN A 8 24.97 -12.26 -15.28
C GLN A 8 24.39 -13.56 -15.87
N HIS A 9 25.19 -14.32 -16.62
CA HIS A 9 24.81 -15.58 -17.23
C HIS A 9 24.36 -16.66 -16.21
N PRO A 10 25.07 -16.95 -15.12
CA PRO A 10 24.62 -17.93 -14.12
C PRO A 10 23.37 -17.49 -13.34
N PHE A 11 23.15 -16.19 -13.11
CA PHE A 11 21.91 -15.69 -12.49
C PHE A 11 20.70 -15.92 -13.39
N PHE A 12 20.83 -15.58 -14.68
CA PHE A 12 19.77 -15.82 -15.66
C PHE A 12 19.46 -17.32 -15.78
N LYS A 13 20.50 -18.16 -15.87
CA LYS A 13 20.33 -19.61 -15.94
C LYS A 13 19.62 -20.21 -14.72
N ALA A 14 19.93 -19.74 -13.51
CA ALA A 14 19.26 -20.21 -12.29
C ALA A 14 17.77 -19.84 -12.29
N THR A 15 17.45 -18.63 -12.75
CA THR A 15 16.07 -18.12 -12.83
C THR A 15 15.25 -18.90 -13.87
N VAL A 16 15.78 -19.06 -15.09
CA VAL A 16 15.12 -19.83 -16.16
C VAL A 16 14.89 -21.28 -15.73
N LYS A 17 15.87 -21.92 -15.07
CA LYS A 17 15.71 -23.30 -14.60
C LYS A 17 14.59 -23.44 -13.56
N LEU A 18 14.45 -22.47 -12.67
CA LEU A 18 13.39 -22.45 -11.68
C LEU A 18 12.02 -22.27 -12.33
N GLU A 19 11.92 -21.31 -13.25
CA GLU A 19 10.70 -21.02 -14.02
C GLU A 19 10.22 -22.25 -14.80
N SER A 20 11.10 -22.85 -15.62
CA SER A 20 10.75 -24.05 -16.39
C SER A 20 10.35 -25.23 -15.50
N SER A 21 10.94 -25.38 -14.31
CA SER A 21 10.53 -26.44 -13.37
C SER A 21 9.19 -26.13 -12.71
N SER A 22 8.87 -24.87 -12.49
CA SER A 22 7.57 -24.45 -11.96
C SER A 22 6.48 -24.71 -12.98
N GLU A 23 6.69 -24.33 -14.24
CA GLU A 23 5.75 -24.58 -15.34
C GLU A 23 5.47 -26.07 -15.52
N ALA A 24 6.51 -26.90 -15.53
CA ALA A 24 6.37 -28.36 -15.62
C ALA A 24 5.58 -28.95 -14.45
N CYS A 25 5.81 -28.45 -13.23
CA CYS A 25 5.08 -28.86 -12.03
C CYS A 25 3.61 -28.47 -12.12
N PHE A 26 3.31 -27.23 -12.50
CA PHE A 26 1.95 -26.77 -12.70
C PHE A 26 1.22 -27.54 -13.79
N ALA A 27 1.86 -27.76 -14.95
CA ALA A 27 1.30 -28.54 -16.04
C ALA A 27 0.90 -29.95 -15.56
N SER A 28 1.77 -30.62 -14.79
CA SER A 28 1.48 -31.93 -14.23
C SER A 28 0.30 -31.93 -13.25
N LEU A 29 0.14 -30.86 -12.46
CA LEU A 29 -0.92 -30.72 -11.47
C LEU A 29 -2.30 -30.46 -12.09
N VAL A 30 -2.34 -29.82 -13.26
CA VAL A 30 -3.60 -29.45 -13.94
C VAL A 30 -3.97 -30.41 -15.07
N SER A 31 -3.18 -31.46 -15.30
CA SER A 31 -3.44 -32.47 -16.33
C SER A 31 -4.80 -33.16 -16.12
N GLN A 32 -5.62 -33.23 -17.17
CA GLN A 32 -6.91 -33.94 -17.14
C GLN A 32 -6.76 -35.44 -16.87
N ASP A 33 -5.62 -36.03 -17.24
CA ASP A 33 -5.30 -37.44 -17.00
C ASP A 33 -5.23 -37.78 -15.49
N TYR A 34 -5.03 -36.78 -14.62
CA TYR A 34 -5.10 -36.93 -13.17
C TYR A 34 -6.52 -37.26 -12.67
N VAL A 35 -7.55 -36.81 -13.38
CA VAL A 35 -8.95 -36.82 -12.90
C VAL A 35 -9.74 -38.01 -13.46
N ASN A 36 -9.33 -38.61 -14.59
CA ASN A 36 -10.18 -39.48 -15.40
C ASN A 36 -9.66 -40.92 -15.66
N GLY A 37 -8.55 -41.38 -15.07
CA GLY A 37 -7.90 -42.66 -15.43
C GLY A 37 -7.90 -43.77 -14.36
N ASN A 38 -7.89 -45.04 -14.80
CA ASN A 38 -7.71 -46.23 -13.94
C ASN A 38 -6.29 -46.34 -13.32
N ASP A 39 -5.31 -45.60 -13.85
CA ASP A 39 -3.89 -45.60 -13.44
C ASP A 39 -3.54 -44.44 -12.49
N GLN A 40 -4.48 -44.03 -11.65
CA GLN A 40 -4.36 -42.87 -10.75
C GLN A 40 -3.10 -42.90 -9.87
N LYS A 41 -2.60 -44.09 -9.50
CA LYS A 41 -1.36 -44.25 -8.73
C LYS A 41 -0.10 -43.88 -9.52
N GLU A 42 -0.05 -44.23 -10.81
CA GLU A 42 1.07 -43.87 -11.68
C GLU A 42 1.08 -42.36 -11.94
N VAL A 43 -0.10 -41.78 -12.20
CA VAL A 43 -0.24 -40.33 -12.38
C VAL A 43 0.12 -39.57 -11.11
N GLN A 44 -0.35 -40.02 -9.94
CA GLN A 44 0.03 -39.43 -8.65
C GLN A 44 1.54 -39.50 -8.42
N THR A 45 2.17 -40.64 -8.73
CA THR A 45 3.63 -40.78 -8.60
C THR A 45 4.37 -39.80 -9.52
N GLY A 46 3.89 -39.59 -10.74
CA GLY A 46 4.45 -38.60 -11.67
C GLY A 46 4.33 -37.15 -11.17
N VAL A 47 3.18 -36.80 -10.58
CA VAL A 47 2.96 -35.49 -9.95
C VAL A 47 3.91 -35.29 -8.77
N ASP A 48 4.02 -36.28 -7.88
CA ASP A 48 4.89 -36.22 -6.69
C ASP A 48 6.36 -36.04 -7.10
N GLN A 49 6.81 -36.74 -8.15
CA GLN A 49 8.15 -36.57 -8.71
C GLN A 49 8.37 -35.16 -9.29
N CYS A 50 7.36 -34.59 -9.95
CA CYS A 50 7.45 -33.26 -10.53
C CYS A 50 7.53 -32.18 -9.45
N ILE A 51 6.73 -32.31 -8.39
CA ILE A 51 6.79 -31.46 -7.19
C ILE A 51 8.17 -31.55 -6.53
N GLN A 52 8.66 -32.77 -6.28
CA GLN A 52 9.97 -32.97 -5.64
C GLN A 52 11.10 -32.33 -6.45
N LYS A 53 11.09 -32.50 -7.78
CA LYS A 53 12.06 -31.88 -8.68
C LYS A 53 12.01 -30.35 -8.64
N PHE A 54 10.81 -29.77 -8.60
CA PHE A 54 10.65 -28.32 -8.45
C PHE A 54 11.21 -27.83 -7.12
N LEU A 55 10.89 -28.51 -6.00
CA LEU A 55 11.39 -28.15 -4.68
C LEU A 55 12.92 -28.23 -4.61
N ASP A 56 13.54 -29.23 -5.23
CA ASP A 56 14.99 -29.35 -5.28
C ASP A 56 15.65 -28.24 -6.10
N ILE A 57 15.05 -27.85 -7.23
CA ILE A 57 15.53 -26.73 -8.05
C ILE A 57 15.34 -25.40 -7.31
N ALA A 58 14.19 -25.18 -6.65
CA ALA A 58 13.93 -24.01 -5.84
C ALA A 58 15.00 -23.86 -4.73
N ARG A 59 15.29 -24.95 -4.01
CA ARG A 59 16.32 -24.98 -2.97
C ARG A 59 17.71 -24.66 -3.53
N GLN A 60 18.08 -25.26 -4.67
CA GLN A 60 19.36 -24.98 -5.33
C GLN A 60 19.47 -23.51 -5.75
N THR A 61 18.40 -22.95 -6.31
CA THR A 61 18.35 -21.54 -6.73
C THR A 61 18.48 -20.61 -5.52
N GLU A 62 17.76 -20.87 -4.43
CA GLU A 62 17.90 -20.12 -3.18
C GLU A 62 19.34 -20.16 -2.64
N CYS A 63 19.92 -21.37 -2.50
CA CYS A 63 21.30 -21.53 -2.03
C CYS A 63 22.29 -20.76 -2.90
N PHE A 64 22.11 -20.78 -4.23
CA PHE A 64 22.95 -20.04 -5.16
C PHE A 64 22.90 -18.52 -4.91
N PHE A 65 21.70 -17.94 -4.77
CA PHE A 65 21.55 -16.51 -4.52
C PHE A 65 22.06 -16.11 -3.12
N LEU A 66 21.82 -16.93 -2.10
CA LEU A 66 22.37 -16.71 -0.76
C LEU A 66 23.89 -16.70 -0.77
N GLN A 67 24.52 -17.67 -1.44
CA GLN A 67 25.98 -17.74 -1.56
C GLN A 67 26.53 -16.53 -2.32
N LYS A 68 25.87 -16.09 -3.39
CA LYS A 68 26.28 -14.89 -4.14
C LYS A 68 26.16 -13.63 -3.30
N ARG A 69 25.09 -13.48 -2.53
CA ARG A 69 24.91 -12.36 -1.61
C ARG A 69 25.99 -12.33 -0.54
N LEU A 70 26.28 -13.47 0.10
CA LEU A 70 27.37 -13.59 1.06
C LEU A 70 28.73 -13.28 0.43
N GLN A 71 28.97 -13.75 -0.79
CA GLN A 71 30.18 -13.44 -1.53
C GLN A 71 30.33 -11.92 -1.74
N LEU A 72 29.25 -11.24 -2.11
CA LEU A 72 29.26 -9.78 -2.30
C LEU A 72 29.47 -9.03 -0.98
N SER A 73 28.85 -9.46 0.12
CA SER A 73 29.05 -8.82 1.42
C SER A 73 30.49 -8.94 1.92
N VAL A 74 31.16 -10.05 1.62
CA VAL A 74 32.57 -10.26 1.98
C VAL A 74 33.54 -9.58 1.02
N GLN A 75 33.29 -9.66 -0.30
CA GLN A 75 34.21 -9.15 -1.32
C GLN A 75 34.03 -7.65 -1.61
N LYS A 76 32.86 -7.08 -1.35
CA LYS A 76 32.51 -5.69 -1.66
C LYS A 76 31.65 -5.03 -0.57
N PRO A 77 32.05 -5.07 0.72
CA PRO A 77 31.25 -4.53 1.81
C PRO A 77 30.93 -3.05 1.65
N GLU A 78 31.87 -2.24 1.15
CA GLU A 78 31.65 -0.81 0.92
C GLU A 78 30.58 -0.54 -0.15
N GLN A 79 30.52 -1.37 -1.20
CA GLN A 79 29.51 -1.22 -2.24
C GLN A 79 28.11 -1.53 -1.69
N VAL A 80 27.97 -2.61 -0.91
CA VAL A 80 26.71 -2.98 -0.27
C VAL A 80 26.23 -1.86 0.65
N ILE A 81 27.11 -1.36 1.52
CA ILE A 81 26.78 -0.26 2.44
C ILE A 81 26.36 0.99 1.66
N LYS A 82 27.03 1.30 0.54
CA LYS A 82 26.68 2.46 -0.28
C LYS A 82 25.30 2.32 -0.93
N GLU A 83 24.96 1.13 -1.40
CA GLU A 83 23.62 0.82 -1.94
C GLU A 83 22.55 0.97 -0.85
N ASP A 84 22.78 0.39 0.33
CA ASP A 84 21.87 0.52 1.49
C ASP A 84 21.67 1.98 1.91
N VAL A 85 22.76 2.76 2.00
CA VAL A 85 22.70 4.19 2.33
C VAL A 85 21.91 4.96 1.28
N SER A 86 22.05 4.61 0.00
CA SER A 86 21.28 5.25 -1.08
C SER A 86 19.79 4.93 -0.97
N GLU A 87 19.43 3.68 -0.68
CA GLU A 87 18.05 3.26 -0.48
C GLU A 87 17.41 3.98 0.71
N LEU A 88 18.13 4.04 1.84
CA LEU A 88 17.68 4.76 3.03
C LEU A 88 17.48 6.25 2.78
N ARG A 89 18.37 6.89 2.00
CA ARG A 89 18.24 8.30 1.62
C ARG A 89 16.99 8.55 0.76
N ASN A 90 16.72 7.67 -0.19
CA ASN A 90 15.53 7.75 -1.04
C ASN A 90 14.24 7.58 -0.21
N GLU A 91 14.22 6.61 0.70
CA GLU A 91 13.08 6.38 1.58
C GLU A 91 12.86 7.56 2.53
N LEU A 92 13.93 8.13 3.09
CA LEU A 92 13.85 9.33 3.92
C LEU A 92 13.23 10.49 3.14
N GLN A 93 13.73 10.77 1.93
CA GLN A 93 13.20 11.83 1.06
C GLN A 93 11.70 11.62 0.76
N ARG A 94 11.29 10.38 0.47
CA ARG A 94 9.88 10.04 0.22
C ARG A 94 9.02 10.32 1.46
N LYS A 95 9.52 9.99 2.65
CA LYS A 95 8.85 10.27 3.92
C LYS A 95 8.75 11.78 4.20
N ASP A 96 9.80 12.54 3.95
CA ASP A 96 9.78 14.00 4.13
C ASP A 96 8.73 14.66 3.23
N VAL A 97 8.64 14.25 1.97
CA VAL A 97 7.59 14.73 1.05
C VAL A 97 6.19 14.40 1.58
N LEU A 98 6.00 13.19 2.11
CA LEU A 98 4.72 12.77 2.67
C LEU A 98 4.35 13.60 3.92
N VAL A 99 5.30 13.84 4.82
CA VAL A 99 5.12 14.67 6.00
C VAL A 99 4.77 16.11 5.59
N GLN A 100 5.48 16.70 4.63
CA GLN A 100 5.17 18.06 4.14
C GLN A 100 3.77 18.16 3.54
N LYS A 101 3.34 17.12 2.81
CA LYS A 101 1.96 17.03 2.29
C LYS A 101 0.94 17.01 3.44
N HIS A 102 1.19 16.26 4.51
CA HIS A 102 0.30 16.21 5.67
C HIS A 102 0.28 17.53 6.46
N LEU A 103 1.44 18.15 6.68
CA LEU A 103 1.53 19.46 7.34
C LEU A 103 0.78 20.54 6.57
N THR A 104 0.83 20.50 5.24
CA THR A 104 0.08 21.43 4.38
C THR A 104 -1.44 21.26 4.56
N LYS A 105 -1.93 20.01 4.60
CA LYS A 105 -3.34 19.73 4.88
C LYS A 105 -3.75 20.20 6.28
N LEU A 106 -2.91 19.98 7.28
CA LEU A 106 -3.18 20.43 8.65
C LEU A 106 -3.33 21.95 8.72
N ARG A 107 -2.40 22.69 8.12
CA ARG A 107 -2.50 24.17 8.04
C ARG A 107 -3.77 24.62 7.34
N HIS A 108 -4.13 23.97 6.23
CA HIS A 108 -5.38 24.28 5.52
C HIS A 108 -6.61 24.09 6.41
N TRP A 109 -6.70 22.96 7.12
CA TRP A 109 -7.83 22.71 8.02
C TRP A 109 -7.86 23.64 9.23
N GLN A 110 -6.70 24.01 9.78
CA GLN A 110 -6.61 25.02 10.83
C GLN A 110 -7.19 26.36 10.36
N GLN A 111 -6.83 26.81 9.15
CA GLN A 111 -7.39 28.04 8.56
C GLN A 111 -8.90 27.95 8.40
N VAL A 112 -9.42 26.85 7.86
CA VAL A 112 -10.86 26.65 7.69
C VAL A 112 -11.61 26.72 9.03
N LEU A 113 -11.04 26.15 10.10
CA LEU A 113 -11.64 26.21 11.44
C LEU A 113 -11.61 27.63 12.03
N GLU A 114 -10.52 28.37 11.83
CA GLU A 114 -10.42 29.78 12.25
C GLU A 114 -11.44 30.66 11.53
N ASP A 115 -11.58 30.49 10.21
CA ASP A 115 -12.55 31.24 9.40
C ASP A 115 -13.99 31.00 9.89
N ILE A 116 -14.35 29.74 10.19
CA ILE A 116 -15.68 29.40 10.74
C ILE A 116 -15.93 30.05 12.10
N ASN A 117 -14.91 30.06 12.98
CA ASN A 117 -15.01 30.63 14.31
C ASN A 117 -15.12 32.17 14.29
N VAL A 118 -14.44 32.83 13.35
CA VAL A 118 -14.56 34.28 13.14
C VAL A 118 -15.96 34.66 12.63
N GLN A 119 -16.54 33.88 11.71
CA GLN A 119 -17.91 34.12 11.21
C GLN A 119 -18.96 34.03 12.34
N HIS A 120 -18.80 33.11 13.30
CA HIS A 120 -19.70 32.98 14.46
C HIS A 120 -19.55 34.10 15.50
N LYS A 121 -18.46 34.88 15.47
CA LYS A 121 -18.23 36.01 16.38
C LYS A 121 -18.68 37.36 15.85
N LYS A 122 -19.17 37.45 14.62
CA LYS A 122 -19.86 38.67 14.16
C LYS A 122 -21.23 38.68 14.85
N PRO A 123 -21.54 39.64 15.74
CA PRO A 123 -22.92 39.81 16.19
C PRO A 123 -23.74 40.02 14.92
N ALA A 124 -24.75 39.17 14.72
CA ALA A 124 -25.83 39.52 13.84
C ALA A 124 -26.31 40.90 14.32
N GLU A 125 -26.04 41.93 13.53
CA GLU A 125 -26.66 43.23 13.65
C GLU A 125 -28.15 42.98 13.38
N VAL A 126 -28.89 42.68 14.45
CA VAL A 126 -30.33 42.50 14.41
C VAL A 126 -30.91 43.82 13.93
N PRO A 127 -31.61 43.89 12.78
CA PRO A 127 -32.26 45.11 12.35
C PRO A 127 -33.31 45.50 13.41
N GLN A 128 -33.03 46.55 14.17
CA GLN A 128 -33.85 47.11 15.26
C GLN A 128 -35.30 47.45 14.84
N GLY A 129 -35.65 47.36 13.55
CA GLY A 129 -37.01 47.57 13.06
C GLY A 129 -38.00 46.43 13.33
N SER A 130 -37.54 45.21 13.63
CA SER A 130 -38.46 44.05 13.77
C SER A 130 -39.20 44.01 15.11
N LEU A 131 -38.65 44.62 16.17
CA LEU A 131 -39.31 44.65 17.50
C LEU A 131 -40.38 45.74 17.62
N ALA A 132 -40.25 46.85 16.87
CA ALA A 132 -41.23 47.94 16.91
C ALA A 132 -42.63 47.50 16.39
N TYR A 133 -42.66 46.55 15.46
CA TYR A 133 -43.92 46.05 14.88
C TYR A 133 -44.73 45.18 15.86
N LEU A 134 -44.05 44.42 16.73
CA LEU A 134 -44.70 43.59 17.75
C LEU A 134 -45.24 44.42 18.91
N GLU A 135 -44.57 45.53 19.26
CA GLU A 135 -45.03 46.43 20.33
C GLU A 135 -46.30 47.21 19.93
N GLN A 136 -46.40 47.65 18.67
CA GLN A 136 -47.60 48.29 18.14
C GLN A 136 -48.82 47.35 18.06
N ALA A 137 -48.60 46.05 17.80
CA ALA A 137 -49.68 45.06 17.75
C ALA A 137 -50.29 44.76 19.13
N SER A 138 -49.50 44.89 20.21
CA SER A 138 -49.94 44.68 21.60
C SER A 138 -50.88 45.79 22.11
N ALA A 139 -50.69 47.03 21.65
CA ALA A 139 -51.42 48.20 22.15
C ALA A 139 -52.87 48.34 21.65
N ASN A 140 -53.35 47.47 20.75
CA ASN A 140 -54.65 47.64 20.08
C ASN A 140 -55.70 46.57 20.43
N ILE A 141 -55.63 45.96 21.62
CA ILE A 141 -56.63 44.98 22.06
C ILE A 141 -57.77 45.72 22.81
N PRO A 142 -59.02 45.75 22.30
CA PRO A 142 -60.14 46.34 23.02
C PRO A 142 -60.53 45.47 24.23
N ALA A 143 -60.82 46.12 25.37
CA ALA A 143 -61.18 45.44 26.62
C ALA A 143 -62.51 44.64 26.49
N PRO A 144 -62.63 43.44 27.09
CA PRO A 144 -63.86 42.66 27.03
C PRO A 144 -64.99 43.33 27.83
N LEU A 145 -66.13 43.52 27.18
CA LEU A 145 -67.37 44.00 27.79
C LEU A 145 -67.86 43.01 28.87
N LYS A 146 -68.07 43.50 30.09
CA LYS A 146 -68.76 42.76 31.14
C LYS A 146 -70.22 42.53 30.71
N GLN A 147 -70.67 41.28 30.65
CA GLN A 147 -72.09 40.95 30.65
C GLN A 147 -72.52 40.41 32.01
N THR A 148 -73.75 40.78 32.34
CA THR A 148 -74.43 40.83 33.64
C THR A 148 -74.94 39.48 34.11
#